data_AF-N9P6X1-F1
#
_entry.id   AF-N9P6X1-F1
#
_cell.length_a   1.000
_cell.length_b   1.000
_cell.length_c   1.000
_cell.angle_alpha   90.00
_cell.angle_beta   90.00
_cell.angle_gamma   90.00
#
_symmetry.space_group_name_H-M   'P 1'
#
loop_
_entity.id
_entity.type
_entity.pdbx_description
1 polymer ?
#
loop_
_entity_poly.entity_id
_entity_poly.type
_entity_poly.pdbx_seq_one_letter_code
_entity_poly.pdbx_strand_id
1 'polypeptide(L)'
;MQKAVFPIQSHVDITKAINFMHTNYNQAINEGKPLRVVIDQKQDDRSTAQNRLYWMWMSQWSKRQGTDKDTEHLYFKKQFLARIYDRDEVGQYKKTFAAVKVLKDQRHPQYQAVADGLNELISTTDATVDQFTEYLNDIHVFCNKHGCYLHTPEDLMYAWEMSQ
;
A
#
# COMPACT_ATOMS: atom_id res chain seq x y z
N MET A 1 24.46 -1.47 -1.64
CA MET A 1 23.60 -2.46 -2.33
C MET A 1 22.15 -2.23 -1.93
N GLN A 2 21.22 -2.29 -2.89
CA GLN A 2 19.78 -2.34 -2.59
C GLN A 2 19.43 -3.71 -2.03
N LYS A 3 18.47 -3.75 -1.09
CA LYS A 3 17.91 -5.00 -0.57
C LYS A 3 17.14 -5.69 -1.69
N ALA A 4 17.55 -6.91 -2.06
CA ALA A 4 16.83 -7.76 -3.01
C ALA A 4 16.07 -8.84 -2.26
N VAL A 5 14.87 -9.18 -2.74
CA VAL A 5 14.02 -10.24 -2.21
C VAL A 5 13.72 -11.19 -3.37
N PHE A 6 13.92 -12.49 -3.16
CA PHE A 6 13.66 -13.53 -4.15
C PHE A 6 12.62 -14.50 -3.58
N PRO A 7 11.34 -14.37 -3.96
CA PRO A 7 10.34 -15.37 -3.63
C PRO A 7 10.72 -16.70 -4.29
N ILE A 8 10.83 -17.77 -3.52
CA ILE A 8 11.16 -19.11 -4.03
C ILE A 8 9.88 -19.93 -4.10
N GLN A 9 9.27 -20.01 -5.28
CA GLN A 9 8.05 -20.81 -5.52
C GLN A 9 8.33 -22.05 -6.37
N SER A 10 9.44 -22.05 -7.11
CA SER A 10 9.85 -23.14 -7.99
C SER A 10 11.37 -23.34 -7.99
N HIS A 11 11.83 -24.44 -8.58
CA HIS A 11 13.27 -24.70 -8.74
C HIS A 11 13.97 -23.63 -9.59
N VAL A 12 13.25 -22.98 -10.51
CA VAL A 12 13.79 -21.91 -11.36
C VAL A 12 14.15 -20.66 -10.54
N ASP A 13 13.37 -20.34 -9.51
CA ASP A 13 13.60 -19.18 -8.67
C ASP A 13 14.87 -19.33 -7.81
N ILE A 14 15.21 -20.58 -7.47
CA ILE A 14 16.47 -20.91 -6.79
C ILE A 14 17.66 -20.49 -7.65
N THR A 15 17.63 -20.75 -8.95
CA THR A 15 18.71 -20.36 -9.87
C THR A 15 18.90 -18.85 -9.90
N LYS A 16 17.80 -18.06 -9.89
CA LYS A 16 17.86 -16.59 -9.84
C LYS A 16 18.55 -16.10 -8.56
N ALA A 17 18.16 -16.65 -7.40
CA ALA A 17 18.75 -16.28 -6.12
C ALA A 17 20.24 -16.65 -6.04
N ILE A 18 20.61 -17.85 -6.51
CA ILE A 18 22.00 -18.31 -6.58
C ILE A 18 22.84 -17.38 -7.47
N ASN A 19 22.36 -17.05 -8.66
CA ASN A 19 23.07 -16.15 -9.57
C ASN A 19 23.28 -14.77 -8.96
N PHE A 20 22.26 -14.20 -8.31
CA PHE A 20 22.40 -12.91 -7.63
C PHE A 20 23.43 -12.98 -6.49
N MET A 21 23.42 -14.04 -5.68
CA MET A 21 24.45 -14.23 -4.65
C MET A 21 25.85 -14.30 -5.27
N HIS A 22 26.04 -15.06 -6.36
CA HIS A 22 27.32 -15.20 -7.04
C HIS A 22 27.92 -13.87 -7.51
N THR A 23 27.09 -12.98 -8.04
CA THR A 23 27.54 -11.66 -8.49
C THR A 23 27.93 -10.77 -7.31
N ASN A 24 27.21 -10.85 -6.19
CA ASN A 24 27.31 -9.86 -5.12
C ASN A 24 28.26 -10.26 -3.97
N TYR A 25 28.51 -11.55 -3.72
CA TYR A 25 29.41 -11.93 -2.61
C TYR A 25 30.86 -11.50 -2.87
N ASN A 26 31.32 -11.58 -4.12
CA ASN A 26 32.68 -11.15 -4.49
C ASN A 26 32.89 -9.66 -4.19
N GLN A 27 31.89 -8.84 -4.54
CA GLN A 27 31.92 -7.41 -4.25
C GLN A 27 31.88 -7.13 -2.74
N ALA A 28 31.02 -7.83 -1.99
CA ALA A 28 30.93 -7.68 -0.54
C ALA A 28 32.24 -8.03 0.18
N ILE A 29 32.88 -9.13 -0.22
CA ILE A 29 34.20 -9.55 0.29
C ILE A 29 35.25 -8.47 0.00
N ASN A 30 35.27 -7.91 -1.22
CA ASN A 30 36.21 -6.84 -1.59
C ASN A 30 35.99 -5.54 -0.80
N GLU A 31 34.75 -5.25 -0.41
CA GLU A 31 34.39 -4.10 0.44
C GLU A 31 34.61 -4.35 1.94
N GLY A 32 35.10 -5.55 2.32
CA GLY A 32 35.33 -5.93 3.72
C GLY A 32 34.05 -6.10 4.54
N LYS A 33 32.89 -6.23 3.89
CA LYS A 33 31.57 -6.34 4.53
C LYS A 33 30.96 -7.70 4.18
N PRO A 34 30.48 -8.49 5.16
CA PRO A 34 29.86 -9.77 4.86
C PRO A 34 28.55 -9.57 4.09
N LEU A 35 28.30 -10.41 3.08
CA LEU A 35 26.99 -10.51 2.45
C LEU A 35 26.02 -11.22 3.42
N ARG A 36 25.03 -10.49 3.95
CA ARG A 36 24.01 -11.07 4.83
C ARG A 36 22.85 -11.63 3.99
N VAL A 37 22.69 -12.95 4.00
CA VAL A 37 21.55 -13.66 3.38
C VAL A 37 20.56 -14.06 4.47
N VAL A 38 19.28 -13.78 4.27
CA VAL A 38 18.19 -14.23 5.15
C VAL A 38 17.27 -15.10 4.33
N ILE A 39 17.09 -16.34 4.78
CA ILE A 39 16.09 -17.26 4.24
C ILE A 39 15.02 -17.39 5.32
N ASP A 40 13.80 -17.04 4.97
CA ASP A 40 12.65 -17.14 5.86
C ASP A 40 11.54 -17.90 5.13
N GLN A 41 10.82 -18.73 5.89
CA GLN A 41 9.60 -19.40 5.42
C GLN A 41 8.35 -18.57 5.72
N LYS A 42 8.50 -17.49 6.50
CA LYS A 42 7.42 -16.58 6.83
C LYS A 42 6.98 -15.84 5.57
N GLN A 43 5.92 -16.35 4.95
CA GLN A 43 5.15 -15.59 4.00
C GLN A 43 4.54 -14.41 4.78
N ASP A 44 4.84 -13.18 4.36
CA ASP A 44 4.15 -12.01 4.93
C ASP A 44 2.64 -12.27 4.80
N ASP A 45 1.88 -12.11 5.88
CA ASP A 45 0.42 -12.16 5.79
C ASP A 45 -0.01 -11.15 4.71
N ARG A 46 -0.95 -11.51 3.84
CA ARG A 46 -1.32 -10.69 2.67
C ARG A 46 -1.58 -9.22 3.03
N SER A 47 -2.19 -8.97 4.19
CA SER A 47 -2.40 -7.63 4.75
C SER A 47 -1.09 -6.85 4.97
N THR A 48 -0.05 -7.49 5.48
CA THR A 48 1.27 -6.87 5.68
C THR A 48 1.92 -6.53 4.34
N ALA A 49 1.87 -7.45 3.37
CA ALA A 49 2.43 -7.22 2.03
C ALA A 49 1.69 -6.08 1.30
N GLN A 50 0.37 -6.05 1.39
CA GLN A 50 -0.48 -4.98 0.86
C GLN A 50 -0.16 -3.62 1.47
N ASN A 51 0.03 -3.54 2.79
CA ASN A 51 0.41 -2.30 3.45
C ASN A 51 1.78 -1.79 2.98
N ARG A 52 2.77 -2.67 2.76
CA ARG A 52 4.08 -2.29 2.21
C ARG A 52 3.97 -1.75 0.79
N LEU A 53 3.19 -2.44 -0.05
CA LEU A 53 2.90 -2.01 -1.41
C LEU A 53 2.25 -0.63 -1.42
N TYR A 54 1.24 -0.42 -0.58
CA TYR A 54 0.56 0.86 -0.40
C TYR A 54 1.55 2.00 -0.09
N TRP A 55 2.37 1.86 0.96
CA TRP A 55 3.31 2.92 1.36
C TRP A 55 4.40 3.18 0.33
N MET A 56 4.80 2.15 -0.42
CA MET A 56 5.71 2.32 -1.55
C MET A 56 5.05 3.17 -2.64
N TRP A 57 3.79 2.89 -3.01
CA TRP A 57 3.06 3.70 -3.98
C TRP A 57 2.84 5.14 -3.51
N MET A 58 2.51 5.35 -2.23
CA MET A 58 2.42 6.70 -1.65
C MET A 58 3.73 7.46 -1.83
N SER A 59 4.86 6.80 -1.57
CA SER A 59 6.19 7.40 -1.72
C SER A 59 6.54 7.72 -3.19
N GLN A 60 6.07 6.91 -4.15
CA GLN A 60 6.27 7.18 -5.57
C GLN A 60 5.42 8.37 -6.04
N TRP A 61 4.16 8.38 -5.62
CA TRP A 61 3.21 9.43 -5.97
C TRP A 61 3.58 10.78 -5.34
N SER A 62 3.95 10.80 -4.06
CA SER A 62 4.33 12.03 -3.36
C SER A 62 5.56 12.69 -3.99
N LYS A 63 6.57 11.89 -4.39
CA LYS A 63 7.74 12.38 -5.14
C LYS A 63 7.38 13.03 -6.47
N ARG A 64 6.38 12.50 -7.16
CA ARG A 64 5.89 13.07 -8.42
C ARG A 64 5.17 14.40 -8.18
N GLN A 65 4.32 14.46 -7.17
CA GLN A 65 3.55 15.67 -6.86
C GLN A 65 4.36 16.76 -6.16
N GLY A 66 5.52 16.41 -5.60
CA GLY A 66 6.28 17.32 -4.74
C GLY A 66 5.63 17.51 -3.37
N THR A 67 4.86 16.53 -2.92
CA THR A 67 4.12 16.54 -1.65
C THR A 67 4.70 15.53 -0.67
N ASP A 68 4.19 15.53 0.56
CA ASP A 68 4.53 14.54 1.57
C ASP A 68 3.63 13.29 1.47
N LYS A 69 4.20 12.12 1.79
CA LYS A 69 3.50 10.83 1.72
C LYS A 69 2.28 10.76 2.65
N ASP A 70 2.33 11.44 3.80
CA ASP A 70 1.26 11.40 4.80
C ASP A 70 0.09 12.30 4.36
N THR A 71 0.39 13.38 3.63
CA THR A 71 -0.62 14.19 2.93
C THR A 71 -1.35 13.39 1.86
N GLU A 72 -0.61 12.65 1.03
CA GLU A 72 -1.21 11.79 0.00
C GLU A 72 -2.02 10.64 0.61
N HIS A 73 -1.54 10.09 1.73
CA HIS A 73 -2.27 9.09 2.52
C HIS A 73 -3.64 9.62 2.96
N LEU A 74 -3.69 10.84 3.53
CA LEU A 74 -4.96 11.47 3.92
C LEU A 74 -5.87 11.77 2.72
N TYR A 75 -5.29 12.21 1.60
CA TYR A 75 -6.05 12.46 0.37
C TYR A 75 -6.74 11.19 -0.14
N PHE A 76 -5.99 10.09 -0.29
CA PHE A 76 -6.54 8.85 -0.80
C PHE A 76 -7.52 8.19 0.17
N LYS A 77 -7.30 8.31 1.48
CA LYS A 77 -8.27 7.87 2.48
C LYS A 77 -9.61 8.56 2.30
N LYS A 78 -9.60 9.90 2.16
CA LYS A 78 -10.81 10.70 2.00
C LYS A 78 -11.53 10.38 0.71
N GLN A 79 -10.78 10.14 -0.36
CA GLN A 79 -11.32 9.96 -1.71
C GLN A 79 -11.84 8.54 -1.97
N PHE A 80 -11.13 7.51 -1.51
CA PHE A 80 -11.43 6.11 -1.87
C PHE A 80 -11.77 5.26 -0.65
N LEU A 81 -10.95 5.26 0.41
CA LEU A 81 -11.17 4.38 1.56
C LEU A 81 -12.48 4.72 2.29
N ALA A 82 -12.78 6.01 2.47
CA ALA A 82 -14.02 6.47 3.08
C ALA A 82 -15.26 5.97 2.34
N ARG A 83 -15.22 5.91 1.00
CA ARG A 83 -16.30 5.38 0.16
C ARG A 83 -16.52 3.88 0.40
N ILE A 84 -15.44 3.12 0.49
CA ILE A 84 -15.49 1.67 0.75
C ILE A 84 -16.07 1.42 2.15
N TYR A 85 -15.65 2.19 3.15
CA TYR A 85 -16.09 2.01 4.54
C TYR A 85 -17.56 2.41 4.76
N ASP A 86 -18.01 3.46 4.09
CA ASP A 86 -19.43 3.86 4.10
C ASP A 86 -20.31 2.79 3.45
N ARG A 87 -19.86 2.21 2.32
CA ARG A 87 -20.59 1.15 1.61
C ARG A 87 -20.70 -0.13 2.41
N ASP A 88 -19.59 -0.59 3.00
CA ASP A 88 -19.50 -1.90 3.64
C ASP A 88 -19.75 -1.85 5.16
N GLU A 89 -20.14 -0.68 5.68
CA GLU A 89 -20.42 -0.44 7.10
C GLU A 89 -19.27 -0.87 8.04
N VAL A 90 -18.03 -0.57 7.65
CA VAL A 90 -16.84 -1.02 8.37
C VAL A 90 -16.72 -0.37 9.75
N GLY A 91 -16.44 -1.19 10.75
CA GLY A 91 -16.11 -0.74 12.10
C GLY A 91 -17.22 0.04 12.80
N GLN A 92 -16.83 1.02 13.62
CA GLN A 92 -17.77 1.87 14.36
C GLN A 92 -18.14 3.16 13.62
N TYR A 93 -17.68 3.32 12.38
CA TYR A 93 -17.76 4.58 11.63
C TYR A 93 -19.16 4.85 11.04
N LYS A 94 -20.04 3.85 10.97
CA LYS A 94 -21.39 3.95 10.37
C LYS A 94 -22.18 5.18 10.84
N LYS A 95 -22.19 5.42 12.16
CA LYS A 95 -22.90 6.58 12.74
C LYS A 95 -22.25 7.91 12.36
N THR A 96 -20.92 7.94 12.28
CA THR A 96 -20.16 9.13 11.91
C THR A 96 -20.34 9.46 10.42
N PHE A 97 -20.35 8.46 9.54
CA PHE A 97 -20.66 8.65 8.12
C PHE A 97 -22.08 9.18 7.92
N ALA A 98 -23.08 8.62 8.62
CA ALA A 98 -24.44 9.13 8.58
C ALA A 98 -24.51 10.60 9.04
N ALA A 99 -23.81 10.97 10.11
CA ALA A 99 -23.74 12.35 10.59
C ALA A 99 -23.08 13.28 9.56
N VAL A 100 -21.95 12.87 8.95
CA VAL A 100 -21.27 13.64 7.90
C VAL A 100 -22.18 13.86 6.70
N LYS A 101 -22.96 12.84 6.30
CA LYS A 101 -23.92 12.94 5.18
C LYS A 101 -25.03 13.95 5.48
N VAL A 102 -25.61 13.92 6.68
CA VAL A 102 -26.63 14.90 7.11
C VAL A 102 -26.06 16.32 7.10
N LEU A 103 -24.85 16.52 7.64
CA LEU A 103 -24.18 17.83 7.64
C LEU A 103 -23.90 18.34 6.23
N LYS A 104 -23.54 17.44 5.30
CA LYS A 104 -23.35 17.75 3.89
C LYS A 104 -24.64 18.23 3.23
N ASP A 105 -25.73 17.50 3.44
CA ASP A 105 -27.04 17.79 2.85
C ASP A 105 -27.60 19.12 3.38
N GLN A 106 -27.33 19.43 4.65
CA GLN A 106 -27.70 20.70 5.29
C GLN A 106 -26.74 21.87 4.95
N ARG A 107 -25.66 21.61 4.19
CA ARG A 107 -24.59 22.59 3.92
C ARG A 107 -24.06 23.25 5.20
N HIS A 108 -23.96 22.47 6.28
CA HIS A 108 -23.60 22.99 7.58
C HIS A 108 -22.13 23.47 7.58
N PRO A 109 -21.81 24.64 8.19
CA PRO A 109 -20.45 25.18 8.19
C PRO A 109 -19.39 24.22 8.78
N GLN A 110 -19.81 23.35 9.70
CA GLN A 110 -18.91 22.37 10.33
C GLN A 110 -18.72 21.08 9.52
N TYR A 111 -19.40 20.91 8.38
CA TYR A 111 -19.27 19.71 7.55
C TYR A 111 -17.81 19.34 7.28
N GLN A 112 -17.01 20.34 6.90
CA GLN A 112 -15.61 20.12 6.53
C GLN A 112 -14.78 19.65 7.74
N ALA A 113 -14.94 20.29 8.90
CA ALA A 113 -14.24 19.90 10.13
C ALA A 113 -14.59 18.47 10.57
N VAL A 114 -15.86 18.07 10.47
CA VAL A 114 -16.29 16.71 10.85
C VAL A 114 -15.81 15.68 9.82
N ALA A 115 -15.84 16.00 8.52
CA ALA A 115 -15.33 15.13 7.47
C ALA A 115 -13.82 14.92 7.57
N ASP A 116 -13.06 15.97 7.89
CA ASP A 116 -11.61 15.89 8.07
C ASP A 116 -11.25 15.09 9.33
N GLY A 117 -11.95 15.31 10.44
CA GLY A 117 -11.78 14.49 11.65
C GLY A 117 -12.12 13.01 11.44
N LEU A 118 -13.17 12.71 10.68
CA LEU A 118 -13.48 11.33 10.29
C LEU A 118 -12.36 10.73 9.44
N ASN A 119 -11.83 11.49 8.48
CA ASN A 119 -10.74 11.03 7.63
C ASN A 119 -9.47 10.70 8.42
N GLU A 120 -9.14 11.49 9.44
CA GLU A 120 -8.03 11.19 10.35
C GLU A 120 -8.24 9.88 11.12
N LEU A 121 -9.48 9.61 11.57
CA LEU A 121 -9.83 8.44 12.37
C LEU A 121 -9.92 7.11 11.61
N ILE A 122 -10.24 7.14 10.31
CA ILE A 122 -10.34 5.93 9.50
C ILE A 122 -8.96 5.26 9.41
N SER A 123 -8.81 4.02 9.85
CA SER A 123 -7.54 3.31 9.73
C SER A 123 -7.55 2.34 8.55
N THR A 124 -6.44 2.25 7.81
CA THR A 124 -6.25 1.19 6.80
C THR A 124 -6.13 -0.20 7.43
N THR A 125 -5.85 -0.29 8.72
CA THR A 125 -5.76 -1.57 9.45
C THR A 125 -7.11 -2.23 9.66
N ASP A 126 -8.20 -1.46 9.60
CA ASP A 126 -9.55 -1.97 9.79
C ASP A 126 -10.14 -2.54 8.49
N ALA A 127 -9.46 -2.34 7.36
CA ALA A 127 -9.86 -2.88 6.08
C ALA A 127 -9.56 -4.38 6.03
N THR A 128 -10.52 -5.15 5.53
CA THR A 128 -10.26 -6.52 5.10
C THR A 128 -9.31 -6.54 3.90
N VAL A 129 -8.71 -7.70 3.62
CA VAL A 129 -7.83 -7.89 2.45
C VAL A 129 -8.52 -7.51 1.14
N ASP A 130 -9.80 -7.85 0.99
CA ASP A 130 -10.55 -7.58 -0.24
C ASP A 130 -10.86 -6.08 -0.40
N GLN A 131 -11.28 -5.42 0.68
CA GLN A 131 -11.50 -3.98 0.71
C GLN A 131 -10.21 -3.19 0.44
N PHE A 132 -9.10 -3.65 1.00
CA PHE A 132 -7.80 -3.01 0.77
C PHE A 132 -7.30 -3.26 -0.65
N THR A 133 -7.64 -4.41 -1.26
CA THR A 133 -7.37 -4.69 -2.68
C THR A 133 -8.16 -3.74 -3.59
N GLU A 134 -9.44 -3.51 -3.32
CA GLU A 134 -10.24 -2.49 -4.04
C GLU A 134 -9.61 -1.10 -3.89
N TYR A 135 -9.19 -0.74 -2.67
CA TYR A 135 -8.55 0.53 -2.41
C TYR A 135 -7.23 0.71 -3.20
N LEU A 136 -6.37 -0.32 -3.24
CA LEU A 136 -5.17 -0.32 -4.06
C LEU A 136 -5.50 -0.17 -5.55
N ASN A 137 -6.52 -0.87 -6.06
CA ASN A 137 -6.95 -0.75 -7.44
C ASN A 137 -7.42 0.67 -7.78
N ASP A 138 -8.22 1.30 -6.93
CA ASP A 138 -8.69 2.68 -7.10
C ASP A 138 -7.50 3.67 -7.17
N ILE A 139 -6.52 3.52 -6.28
CA ILE A 139 -5.28 4.32 -6.30
C ILE A 139 -4.50 4.08 -7.58
N HIS A 140 -4.31 2.82 -7.99
CA HIS A 140 -3.55 2.50 -9.18
C HIS A 140 -4.18 3.09 -10.44
N VAL A 141 -5.50 2.96 -10.58
CA VAL A 141 -6.26 3.56 -11.69
C VAL A 141 -6.15 5.08 -11.67
N PHE A 142 -6.26 5.70 -10.49
CA PHE A 142 -6.12 7.15 -10.34
C PHE A 142 -4.72 7.63 -10.76
N CYS A 143 -3.67 7.04 -10.19
CA CYS A 143 -2.28 7.39 -10.51
C CYS A 143 -2.00 7.22 -12.01
N ASN A 144 -2.47 6.13 -12.61
CA ASN A 144 -2.31 5.90 -14.05
C ASN A 144 -3.04 6.96 -14.89
N LYS A 145 -4.27 7.33 -14.53
CA LYS A 145 -5.01 8.44 -15.19
C LYS A 145 -4.29 9.78 -15.09
N HIS A 146 -3.58 10.02 -13.99
CA HIS A 146 -2.73 11.19 -13.80
C HIS A 146 -1.31 11.03 -14.39
N GLY A 147 -1.09 9.98 -15.19
CA GLY A 147 0.14 9.70 -15.93
C GLY A 147 1.27 9.10 -15.07
N CYS A 148 0.97 8.62 -13.87
CA CYS A 148 1.92 7.96 -12.97
C CYS A 148 1.75 6.46 -13.00
N TYR A 149 2.72 5.79 -13.64
CA TYR A 149 2.87 4.36 -13.54
C TYR A 149 3.52 4.01 -12.22
N LEU A 150 2.75 3.40 -11.33
CA LEU A 150 3.25 2.92 -10.04
C LEU A 150 4.04 1.64 -10.26
N HIS A 151 5.31 1.65 -9.89
CA HIS A 151 6.14 0.46 -9.94
C HIS A 151 5.71 -0.51 -8.82
N THR A 152 5.48 -1.76 -9.20
CA THR A 152 5.14 -2.88 -8.30
C THR A 152 6.23 -3.95 -8.44
N PRO A 153 7.06 -4.14 -7.40
CA PRO A 153 8.03 -5.22 -7.35
C PRO A 153 7.38 -6.60 -7.50
N GLU A 154 8.08 -7.53 -8.14
CA GLU A 154 7.60 -8.91 -8.36
C GLU A 154 7.26 -9.61 -7.04
N ASP A 155 8.02 -9.33 -5.97
CA ASP A 155 7.78 -9.88 -4.64
C ASP A 155 6.53 -9.32 -3.94
N LEU A 156 5.88 -8.30 -4.51
CA LEU A 156 4.62 -7.74 -3.99
C LEU A 156 3.45 -7.87 -4.98
N MET A 157 3.67 -8.42 -6.18
CA MET A 157 2.59 -8.64 -7.16
C MET A 157 1.47 -9.51 -6.60
N TYR A 158 1.81 -10.58 -5.87
CA TYR A 158 0.83 -11.49 -5.26
C TYR A 158 -0.08 -10.81 -4.20
N ALA A 159 0.35 -9.66 -3.67
CA ALA A 159 -0.42 -8.88 -2.70
C ALA A 159 -1.48 -8.01 -3.39
N TRP A 160 -1.28 -7.71 -4.67
CA TRP A 160 -2.18 -6.88 -5.49
C TRP A 160 -3.09 -7.72 -6.39
N GLU A 161 -2.58 -8.82 -6.94
CA GLU A 161 -3.36 -9.72 -7.79
C GLU A 161 -4.56 -10.27 -7.00
N MET A 162 -5.78 -9.99 -7.50
CA MET A 162 -6.98 -10.55 -6.91
C MET A 162 -6.87 -12.07 -6.93
N SER A 163 -7.12 -12.69 -5.78
CA SER A 163 -7.57 -14.08 -5.75
C SER A 163 -8.82 -14.15 -6.62
N GLN A 164 -8.71 -14.67 -7.84
CA GLN A 164 -9.88 -15.15 -8.57
C GLN A 164 -10.49 -16.34 -7.85
#